data_AF-A0A1H6YKP2-F1
#
_entry.id   AF-A0A1H6YKP2-F1
#
_cell.length_a   1.000
_cell.length_b   1.000
_cell.length_c   1.000
_cell.angle_alpha   90.00
_cell.angle_beta   90.00
_cell.angle_gamma   90.00
#
_symmetry.space_group_name_H-M   'P 1'
#
loop_
_entity.id
_entity.type
_entity.pdbx_description
1 polymer ?
#
loop_
_entity_poly.entity_id
_entity_poly.type
_entity_poly.pdbx_seq_one_letter_code
_entity_poly.pdbx_strand_id
1 'polypeptide(L)'
;MGAGGRGRRQGRLAGLAVALVAAAACMVEPVGQPADPTEQRQPASPSAEVTRADGTDTVEEFQQDMADAQRLAEQYWAAQFRASGQSFRPIRQVITYQRDGEVTCGGQEVPRNNAVYCTVSDYIAYDINWSFGAFRQIGDAFVFYLLAHEYAHGIQTRLGIRYNFTIQQELQADCMAGAFLGDSVRAGTLTLEEGDLEEFNEGLLAVGDDPSQPWFAEGSHGTPEQRAEHFFRGYERSLSACDLG
;
A
#
# COMPACT_ATOMS: atom_id res chain seq x y z
N MET A 1 -49.37 55.88 9.62
CA MET A 1 -49.25 56.86 8.50
C MET A 1 -47.86 56.66 7.91
N GLY A 2 -47.72 55.98 6.76
CA GLY A 2 -47.52 56.62 5.44
C GLY A 2 -46.22 57.46 5.40
N ALA A 3 -45.31 57.41 4.45
CA ALA A 3 -45.13 56.68 3.20
C ALA A 3 -43.70 57.00 2.70
N GLY A 4 -43.17 56.16 1.81
CA GLY A 4 -42.35 56.59 0.67
C GLY A 4 -40.85 56.85 0.87
N GLY A 5 -40.03 56.25 -0.01
CA GLY A 5 -38.69 56.75 -0.29
C GLY A 5 -37.69 55.77 -0.88
N ARG A 6 -37.69 55.65 -2.22
CA ARG A 6 -36.66 55.12 -3.15
C ARG A 6 -35.22 55.19 -2.59
N GLY A 7 -34.27 54.32 -2.89
CA GLY A 7 -34.09 53.30 -3.93
C GLY A 7 -32.57 53.13 -4.11
N ARG A 8 -32.05 51.90 -4.15
CA ARG A 8 -30.61 51.64 -4.27
C ARG A 8 -30.36 50.47 -5.23
N ARG A 9 -29.37 50.68 -6.09
CA ARG A 9 -28.88 49.83 -7.18
C ARG A 9 -28.53 48.41 -6.73
N GLN A 10 -28.69 47.44 -7.63
CA GLN A 10 -27.69 46.40 -7.91
C GLN A 10 -28.03 45.66 -9.21
N GLY A 11 -27.02 45.47 -10.06
CA GLY A 11 -27.13 44.80 -11.35
C GLY A 11 -27.09 43.27 -11.22
N ARG A 12 -27.71 42.60 -12.20
CA ARG A 12 -27.53 41.17 -12.49
C ARG A 12 -27.51 40.95 -14.01
N LEU A 13 -26.46 40.23 -14.43
CA LEU A 13 -26.37 39.18 -15.45
C LEU A 13 -27.41 39.13 -16.58
N ALA A 14 -26.93 39.05 -17.83
CA ALA A 14 -27.16 37.92 -18.75
C ALA A 14 -26.91 38.34 -20.22
N GLY A 15 -26.40 37.40 -21.02
CA GLY A 15 -26.50 37.49 -22.49
C GLY A 15 -25.33 36.87 -23.23
N LEU A 16 -25.24 35.54 -23.27
CA LEU A 16 -24.45 34.84 -24.28
C LEU A 16 -25.23 34.81 -25.60
N ALA A 17 -24.52 35.05 -26.69
CA ALA A 17 -25.05 35.15 -28.04
C ALA A 17 -25.27 33.79 -28.72
N VAL A 18 -26.40 33.72 -29.44
CA VAL A 18 -26.80 32.79 -30.50
C VAL A 18 -26.08 33.24 -31.80
N ALA A 19 -25.73 32.49 -32.85
CA ALA A 19 -26.03 31.17 -33.43
C ALA A 19 -24.92 30.87 -34.46
N LEU A 20 -24.92 29.66 -35.04
CA LEU A 20 -24.88 29.49 -36.50
C LEU A 20 -25.42 28.09 -36.91
N VAL A 21 -26.17 28.10 -38.01
CA VAL A 21 -27.06 27.05 -38.56
C VAL A 21 -26.47 26.49 -39.85
N ALA A 22 -26.64 25.19 -40.10
CA ALA A 22 -26.88 24.52 -41.41
C ALA A 22 -26.76 23.00 -41.21
N ALA A 23 -27.50 22.08 -41.86
CA ALA A 23 -28.59 22.10 -42.82
C ALA A 23 -29.30 20.72 -42.76
N ALA A 24 -30.50 20.65 -43.32
CA ALA A 24 -31.45 19.54 -43.23
C ALA A 24 -31.09 18.29 -44.06
N ALA A 25 -31.47 17.12 -43.56
CA ALA A 25 -31.84 15.94 -44.34
C ALA A 25 -33.02 15.23 -43.66
N CYS A 26 -34.13 15.10 -44.39
CA CYS A 26 -35.35 14.43 -43.97
C CYS A 26 -35.17 12.90 -43.95
N MET A 27 -35.67 12.19 -42.92
CA MET A 27 -36.39 10.91 -43.04
C MET A 27 -37.22 10.65 -41.77
N VAL A 28 -38.35 9.99 -41.97
CA VAL A 28 -39.44 9.70 -41.03
C VAL A 28 -39.14 8.46 -40.16
N GLU A 29 -39.77 8.40 -38.99
CA GLU A 29 -39.60 7.51 -37.81
C GLU A 29 -39.54 5.97 -38.06
N PRO A 30 -39.18 5.15 -37.04
CA PRO A 30 -40.18 4.78 -36.03
C PRO A 30 -39.68 4.83 -34.58
N VAL A 31 -40.60 5.21 -33.70
CA VAL A 31 -40.57 5.02 -32.24
C VAL A 31 -40.31 3.55 -31.92
N GLY A 32 -39.15 3.26 -31.33
CA GLY A 32 -38.80 1.96 -30.76
C GLY A 32 -39.45 1.77 -29.38
N GLN A 33 -40.04 0.60 -29.18
CA GLN A 33 -40.77 0.16 -27.99
C GLN A 33 -39.92 0.14 -26.70
N PRO A 34 -40.55 0.26 -25.51
CA PRO A 34 -39.86 -0.01 -24.24
C PRO A 34 -39.53 -1.50 -24.14
N ALA A 35 -38.25 -1.82 -23.89
CA ALA A 35 -37.79 -3.19 -23.72
C ALA A 35 -38.22 -3.76 -22.36
N ASP A 36 -38.74 -5.00 -22.39
CA ASP A 36 -39.05 -5.84 -21.22
C ASP A 36 -37.77 -6.25 -20.46
N PRO A 37 -37.79 -6.31 -19.12
CA PRO A 37 -36.62 -6.66 -18.31
C PRO A 37 -36.57 -8.17 -18.06
N THR A 38 -36.18 -8.96 -19.05
CA THR A 38 -35.74 -10.35 -18.84
C THR A 38 -34.72 -10.76 -19.89
N GLU A 39 -33.48 -10.33 -19.70
CA GLU A 39 -32.33 -10.97 -20.32
C GLU A 39 -31.43 -11.48 -19.19
N GLN A 40 -31.46 -12.80 -19.01
CA GLN A 40 -30.60 -13.50 -18.06
C GLN A 40 -29.15 -13.25 -18.44
N ARG A 41 -28.46 -12.50 -17.58
CA ARG A 41 -27.01 -12.31 -17.64
C ARG A 41 -26.36 -13.68 -17.46
N GLN A 42 -25.92 -14.30 -18.57
CA GLN A 42 -25.03 -15.45 -18.52
C GLN A 42 -23.81 -15.06 -17.67
N PRO A 43 -23.39 -15.89 -16.71
CA PRO A 43 -22.14 -15.65 -16.02
C PRO A 43 -21.03 -15.69 -17.07
N ALA A 44 -20.26 -14.59 -17.13
CA ALA A 44 -19.01 -14.59 -17.86
C ALA A 44 -18.18 -15.76 -17.30
N SER A 45 -17.70 -16.63 -18.20
CA SER A 45 -16.62 -17.56 -17.87
C SER A 45 -15.49 -16.76 -17.20
N PRO A 46 -14.83 -17.29 -16.17
CA PRO A 46 -13.66 -16.62 -15.62
C PRO A 46 -12.65 -16.48 -16.76
N SER A 47 -12.44 -15.25 -17.21
CA SER A 47 -11.23 -14.88 -17.92
C SER A 47 -10.08 -15.37 -17.04
N ALA A 48 -9.18 -16.18 -17.59
CA ALA A 48 -7.95 -16.53 -16.91
C ALA A 48 -7.31 -15.22 -16.45
N GLU A 49 -7.33 -14.99 -15.15
CA GLU A 49 -6.53 -13.94 -14.52
C GLU A 49 -5.09 -14.26 -14.92
N VAL A 50 -4.48 -13.32 -15.61
CA VAL A 50 -3.07 -13.39 -15.97
C VAL A 50 -2.34 -13.33 -14.64
N THR A 51 -2.00 -14.50 -14.08
CA THR A 51 -0.92 -14.59 -13.10
C THR A 51 0.31 -14.13 -13.86
N ARG A 52 0.63 -12.84 -13.75
CA ARG A 52 2.03 -12.43 -13.83
C ARG A 52 2.66 -13.13 -12.65
N ALA A 53 3.40 -14.18 -12.93
CA ALA A 53 4.09 -14.97 -11.94
C ALA A 53 5.33 -15.48 -12.65
N ASP A 54 6.37 -14.68 -12.57
CA ASP A 54 7.74 -15.12 -12.54
C ASP A 54 8.01 -15.88 -11.22
N GLY A 55 7.33 -17.02 -11.04
CA GLY A 55 7.42 -17.83 -9.82
C GLY A 55 6.39 -18.97 -9.79
N THR A 56 6.59 -19.96 -8.91
CA THR A 56 5.54 -20.94 -8.62
C THR A 56 4.77 -20.54 -7.38
N ASP A 57 3.45 -20.73 -7.38
CA ASP A 57 2.57 -20.31 -6.29
C ASP A 57 2.55 -21.32 -5.11
N THR A 58 3.71 -21.96 -4.86
CA THR A 58 3.85 -23.09 -3.93
C THR A 58 4.10 -22.65 -2.50
N VAL A 59 3.73 -23.52 -1.54
CA VAL A 59 3.96 -23.27 -0.11
C VAL A 59 5.46 -23.28 0.20
N GLU A 60 6.22 -24.14 -0.47
CA GLU A 60 7.66 -24.26 -0.30
C GLU A 60 8.39 -22.98 -0.73
N GLU A 61 8.00 -22.38 -1.86
CA GLU A 61 8.55 -21.12 -2.36
C GLU A 61 8.22 -19.97 -1.42
N PHE A 62 6.95 -19.80 -1.05
CA PHE A 62 6.54 -18.78 -0.07
C PHE A 62 7.35 -18.87 1.25
N GLN A 63 7.60 -20.08 1.76
CA GLN A 63 8.40 -20.29 2.96
C GLN A 63 9.86 -19.90 2.75
N GLN A 64 10.42 -20.21 1.58
CA GLN A 64 11.77 -19.85 1.20
C GLN A 64 11.91 -18.33 1.08
N ASP A 65 10.97 -17.65 0.45
CA ASP A 65 11.02 -16.19 0.23
C ASP A 65 10.86 -15.41 1.53
N MET A 66 9.97 -15.85 2.42
CA MET A 66 9.88 -15.29 3.77
C MET A 66 11.20 -15.44 4.55
N ALA A 67 11.87 -16.59 4.42
CA ALA A 67 13.16 -16.85 5.08
C ALA A 67 14.30 -16.02 4.44
N ASP A 68 14.25 -15.82 3.13
CA ASP A 68 15.20 -15.04 2.36
C ASP A 68 15.07 -13.55 2.66
N ALA A 69 13.85 -13.02 2.64
CA ALA A 69 13.54 -11.67 3.07
C ALA A 69 14.06 -11.40 4.49
N GLN A 70 13.86 -12.34 5.43
CA GLN A 70 14.33 -12.17 6.81
C GLN A 70 15.85 -12.10 6.86
N ARG A 71 16.51 -13.05 6.20
CA ARG A 71 17.97 -13.17 6.18
C ARG A 71 18.61 -11.92 5.53
N LEU A 72 18.05 -11.44 4.43
CA LEU A 72 18.54 -10.24 3.75
C LEU A 72 18.36 -8.99 4.61
N ALA A 73 17.20 -8.84 5.27
CA ALA A 73 16.96 -7.72 6.18
C ALA A 73 17.96 -7.72 7.35
N GLU A 74 18.22 -8.88 7.96
CA GLU A 74 19.21 -9.02 9.03
C GLU A 74 20.63 -8.65 8.58
N GLN A 75 21.04 -9.11 7.39
CA GLN A 75 22.35 -8.79 6.82
C GLN A 75 22.48 -7.29 6.52
N TYR A 76 21.47 -6.71 5.88
CA TYR A 76 21.44 -5.30 5.56
C TYR A 76 21.53 -4.43 6.81
N TRP A 77 20.65 -4.63 7.79
CA TRP A 77 20.64 -3.82 9.00
C TRP A 77 21.88 -4.06 9.88
N ALA A 78 22.43 -5.28 9.91
CA ALA A 78 23.73 -5.52 10.55
C ALA A 78 24.87 -4.72 9.91
N ALA A 79 24.83 -4.51 8.59
CA ALA A 79 25.80 -3.66 7.89
C ALA A 79 25.58 -2.17 8.21
N GLN A 80 24.33 -1.69 8.16
CA GLN A 80 24.01 -0.28 8.42
C GLN A 80 24.34 0.17 9.85
N PHE A 81 23.99 -0.65 10.85
CA PHE A 81 24.34 -0.36 12.25
C PHE A 81 25.85 -0.38 12.48
N ARG A 82 26.57 -1.32 11.86
CA ARG A 82 28.03 -1.37 11.94
C ARG A 82 28.67 -0.13 11.31
N ALA A 83 28.16 0.32 10.16
CA ALA A 83 28.62 1.53 9.50
C ALA A 83 28.36 2.79 10.35
N SER A 84 27.28 2.81 11.13
CA SER A 84 26.97 3.90 12.07
C SER A 84 27.65 3.77 13.45
N GLY A 85 28.48 2.75 13.67
CA GLY A 85 29.16 2.51 14.93
C GLY A 85 28.25 2.02 16.06
N GLN A 86 27.04 1.57 15.75
CA GLN A 86 26.06 1.04 16.69
C GLN A 86 26.02 -0.50 16.68
N SER A 87 25.57 -1.11 17.78
CA SER A 87 25.34 -2.55 17.85
C SER A 87 23.97 -2.90 17.28
N PHE A 88 23.93 -3.85 16.34
CA PHE A 88 22.68 -4.43 15.85
C PHE A 88 22.26 -5.64 16.67
N ARG A 89 20.96 -5.74 16.97
CA ARG A 89 20.33 -6.97 17.45
C ARG A 89 19.20 -7.34 16.47
N PRO A 90 19.20 -8.53 15.85
CA PRO A 90 18.07 -8.99 15.04
C PRO A 90 16.74 -8.96 15.82
N ILE A 91 15.62 -8.96 15.09
CA ILE A 91 14.30 -9.21 15.68
C ILE A 91 14.29 -10.62 16.27
N ARG A 92 13.71 -10.79 17.46
CA ARG A 92 13.87 -12.02 18.25
C ARG A 92 13.23 -13.22 17.56
N GLN A 93 12.05 -13.03 16.96
CA GLN A 93 11.28 -14.10 16.30
C GLN A 93 10.45 -13.53 15.16
N VAL A 94 10.27 -14.32 14.11
CA VAL A 94 9.24 -14.13 13.08
C VAL A 94 8.29 -15.33 13.20
N ILE A 95 6.99 -15.07 13.41
CA ILE A 95 5.99 -16.08 13.70
C ILE A 95 4.77 -15.94 12.78
N THR A 96 4.06 -17.04 12.56
CA THR A 96 2.79 -17.06 11.82
C THR A 96 1.60 -17.19 12.76
N TYR A 97 0.45 -16.71 12.31
CA TYR A 97 -0.85 -16.99 12.93
C TYR A 97 -1.94 -17.12 11.86
N GLN A 98 -3.11 -17.64 12.22
CA GLN A 98 -4.21 -17.91 11.30
C GLN A 98 -5.57 -17.41 11.78
N ARG A 99 -5.72 -17.16 13.09
CA ARG A 99 -7.00 -16.78 13.70
C ARG A 99 -6.87 -15.45 14.44
N ASP A 100 -7.96 -14.69 14.45
CA ASP A 100 -8.07 -13.46 15.23
C ASP A 100 -7.73 -13.74 16.70
N GLY A 101 -6.84 -12.94 17.29
CA GLY A 101 -6.45 -13.08 18.69
C GLY A 101 -5.60 -14.31 19.04
N GLU A 102 -5.16 -15.10 18.05
CA GLU A 102 -4.21 -16.19 18.28
C GLU A 102 -2.85 -15.70 18.79
N VAL A 103 -2.45 -14.51 18.35
CA VAL A 103 -1.27 -13.78 18.80
C VAL A 103 -1.72 -12.47 19.44
N THR A 104 -1.02 -12.04 20.49
CA THR A 104 -1.26 -10.76 21.15
C THR A 104 0.02 -9.95 21.28
N CYS A 105 -0.04 -8.65 21.00
CA CYS A 105 1.04 -7.71 21.25
C CYS A 105 0.70 -6.77 22.40
N GLY A 106 1.46 -6.82 23.51
CA GLY A 106 1.19 -5.95 24.66
C GLY A 106 -0.20 -6.14 25.28
N GLY A 107 -0.79 -7.33 25.14
CA GLY A 107 -2.13 -7.64 25.60
C GLY A 107 -3.25 -7.22 24.65
N GLN A 108 -2.94 -6.65 23.47
CA GLN A 108 -3.89 -6.40 22.40
C GLN A 108 -3.88 -7.58 21.41
N GLU A 109 -5.05 -8.01 20.97
CA GLU A 109 -5.20 -9.06 19.95
C GLU A 109 -4.68 -8.56 18.60
N VAL A 110 -3.94 -9.41 17.89
CA VAL A 110 -3.56 -9.14 16.49
C VAL A 110 -4.69 -9.67 15.59
N PRO A 111 -5.30 -8.82 14.74
CA PRO A 111 -6.36 -9.23 13.83
C PRO A 111 -5.81 -10.05 12.65
N ARG A 112 -6.65 -10.85 11.99
CA ARG A 112 -6.35 -11.46 10.69
C ARG A 112 -6.15 -10.41 9.59
N ASN A 113 -5.65 -10.88 8.45
CA ASN A 113 -5.31 -10.05 7.29
C ASN A 113 -4.32 -8.94 7.64
N ASN A 114 -3.33 -9.27 8.46
CA ASN A 114 -2.38 -8.30 8.98
C ASN A 114 -0.97 -8.90 9.11
N ALA A 115 0.02 -8.02 9.11
CA ALA A 115 1.34 -8.27 9.65
C ALA A 115 1.65 -7.18 10.69
N VAL A 116 2.49 -7.51 11.67
CA VAL A 116 2.83 -6.55 12.73
C VAL A 116 4.17 -6.86 13.38
N TYR A 117 4.98 -5.82 13.57
CA TYR A 117 6.08 -5.82 14.52
C TYR A 117 5.60 -5.46 15.94
N CYS A 118 5.71 -6.42 16.84
CA CYS A 118 5.38 -6.19 18.24
C CYS A 118 6.57 -5.62 19.03
N THR A 119 6.51 -4.32 19.33
CA THR A 119 7.57 -3.60 20.06
C THR A 119 7.88 -4.20 21.43
N VAL A 120 6.87 -4.61 22.21
CA VAL A 120 7.07 -5.05 23.61
C VAL A 120 7.70 -6.44 23.73
N SER A 121 7.48 -7.30 22.72
CA SER A 121 7.96 -8.68 22.70
C SER A 121 9.02 -8.93 21.63
N ASP A 122 9.34 -7.93 20.80
CA ASP A 122 10.34 -7.95 19.72
C ASP A 122 10.16 -9.14 18.76
N TYR A 123 8.94 -9.32 18.23
CA TYR A 123 8.67 -10.31 17.18
C TYR A 123 7.92 -9.66 16.02
N ILE A 124 8.03 -10.24 14.83
CA ILE A 124 7.11 -10.01 13.71
C ILE A 124 6.08 -11.14 13.68
N ALA A 125 4.80 -10.83 13.57
CA ALA A 125 3.74 -11.80 13.35
C ALA A 125 2.98 -11.48 12.07
N TYR A 126 2.66 -12.50 11.26
CA TYR A 126 1.87 -12.31 10.03
C TYR A 126 0.81 -13.40 9.87
N ASP A 127 -0.35 -13.02 9.34
CA ASP A 127 -1.41 -13.95 8.97
C ASP A 127 -0.97 -14.75 7.75
N ILE A 128 -0.71 -16.04 7.94
CA ILE A 128 -0.19 -16.92 6.89
C ILE A 128 -1.18 -17.11 5.74
N ASN A 129 -2.49 -17.12 6.01
CA ASN A 129 -3.49 -17.34 4.96
C ASN A 129 -3.61 -16.10 4.07
N TRP A 130 -3.62 -14.92 4.69
CA TRP A 130 -3.64 -13.67 3.95
C TRP A 130 -2.35 -13.42 3.17
N SER A 131 -1.19 -13.61 3.81
CA SER A 131 0.11 -13.36 3.19
C SER A 131 0.35 -14.31 2.02
N PHE A 132 0.01 -15.60 2.18
CA PHE A 132 0.07 -16.56 1.07
C PHE A 132 -0.97 -16.24 -0.01
N GLY A 133 -2.16 -15.76 0.36
CA GLY A 133 -3.15 -15.29 -0.60
C GLY A 133 -2.65 -14.12 -1.45
N ALA A 134 -1.99 -13.14 -0.82
CA ALA A 134 -1.37 -12.01 -1.51
C ALA A 134 -0.19 -12.44 -2.39
N PHE A 135 0.68 -13.32 -1.89
CA PHE A 135 1.76 -13.95 -2.67
C PHE A 135 1.24 -14.57 -3.97
N ARG A 136 0.11 -15.30 -3.94
CA ARG A 136 -0.46 -15.93 -5.13
C ARG A 136 -1.17 -14.97 -6.08
N GLN A 137 -1.63 -13.82 -5.59
CA GLN A 137 -2.45 -12.87 -6.38
C GLN A 137 -1.65 -11.70 -6.93
N ILE A 138 -0.68 -11.22 -6.16
CA ILE A 138 0.17 -10.07 -6.46
C ILE A 138 1.50 -10.56 -7.05
N GLY A 139 2.07 -11.60 -6.44
CA GLY A 139 3.35 -12.20 -6.81
C GLY A 139 4.29 -12.33 -5.62
N ASP A 140 5.44 -12.95 -5.85
CA ASP A 140 6.38 -13.37 -4.81
C ASP A 140 7.14 -12.20 -4.19
N ALA A 141 7.45 -11.16 -4.97
CA ALA A 141 8.14 -9.98 -4.47
C ALA A 141 7.37 -9.30 -3.33
N PHE A 142 6.04 -9.39 -3.30
CA PHE A 142 5.22 -8.81 -2.23
C PHE A 142 5.70 -9.18 -0.82
N VAL A 143 6.12 -10.43 -0.59
CA VAL A 143 6.49 -10.88 0.77
C VAL A 143 7.82 -10.28 1.24
N PHE A 144 8.71 -9.92 0.31
CA PHE A 144 9.92 -9.17 0.62
C PHE A 144 9.59 -7.76 1.12
N TYR A 145 8.63 -7.08 0.48
CA TYR A 145 8.12 -5.79 0.96
C TYR A 145 7.44 -5.92 2.33
N LEU A 146 6.52 -6.89 2.47
CA LEU A 146 5.78 -7.11 3.71
C LEU A 146 6.73 -7.25 4.90
N LEU A 147 7.72 -8.13 4.77
CA LEU A 147 8.67 -8.35 5.85
C LEU A 147 9.62 -7.17 6.04
N ALA A 148 10.06 -6.51 4.96
CA ALA A 148 10.89 -5.32 5.04
C ALA A 148 10.23 -4.19 5.84
N HIS A 149 8.93 -3.97 5.62
CA HIS A 149 8.13 -2.98 6.34
C HIS A 149 8.08 -3.29 7.84
N GLU A 150 7.72 -4.52 8.21
CA GLU A 150 7.68 -4.90 9.63
C GLU A 150 9.08 -4.88 10.28
N TYR A 151 10.13 -5.24 9.53
CA TYR A 151 11.49 -5.14 10.02
C TYR A 151 11.87 -3.68 10.30
N ALA A 152 11.43 -2.74 9.45
CA ALA A 152 11.68 -1.31 9.63
C ALA A 152 11.09 -0.77 10.93
N HIS A 153 9.90 -1.22 11.37
CA HIS A 153 9.38 -0.90 12.71
C HIS A 153 10.28 -1.40 13.84
N GLY A 154 10.88 -2.58 13.66
CA GLY A 154 11.92 -3.08 14.55
C GLY A 154 13.15 -2.16 14.59
N ILE A 155 13.56 -1.62 13.45
CA ILE A 155 14.68 -0.69 13.39
C ILE A 155 14.33 0.66 14.01
N GLN A 156 13.15 1.20 13.74
CA GLN A 156 12.66 2.41 14.40
C GLN A 156 12.71 2.27 15.93
N THR A 157 12.32 1.11 16.45
CA THR A 157 12.44 0.78 17.89
C THR A 157 13.89 0.78 18.37
N ARG A 158 14.82 0.19 17.61
CA ARG A 158 16.25 0.14 17.96
C ARG A 158 16.92 1.53 17.93
N LEU A 159 16.47 2.39 17.01
CA LEU A 159 16.94 3.77 16.87
C LEU A 159 16.22 4.75 17.82
N GLY A 160 15.18 4.30 18.54
CA GLY A 160 14.40 5.17 19.42
C GLY A 160 13.53 6.20 18.67
N ILE A 161 13.23 5.96 17.39
CA ILE A 161 12.41 6.85 16.57
C ILE A 161 10.96 6.77 17.03
N ARG A 162 10.37 7.94 17.29
CA ARG A 162 8.99 8.10 17.73
C ARG A 162 8.36 9.28 17.00
N TYR A 163 7.25 9.01 16.33
CA TYR A 163 6.39 10.05 15.77
C TYR A 163 5.17 10.33 16.65
N ASN A 164 4.57 11.50 16.46
CA ASN A 164 3.32 11.88 17.14
C ASN A 164 2.09 11.23 16.50
N PHE A 165 2.18 10.84 15.23
CA PHE A 165 1.09 10.25 14.46
C PHE A 165 1.54 8.94 13.83
N THR A 166 0.66 7.93 13.82
CA THR A 166 0.97 6.58 13.29
C THR A 166 1.38 6.66 11.83
N ILE A 167 0.69 7.45 11.02
CA ILE A 167 0.99 7.61 9.59
C ILE A 167 2.44 8.05 9.31
N GLN A 168 3.06 8.84 10.18
CA GLN A 168 4.46 9.24 9.99
C GLN A 168 5.41 8.05 10.25
N GLN A 169 5.08 7.23 11.24
CA GLN A 169 5.81 6.00 11.56
C GLN A 169 5.72 5.00 10.41
N GLU A 170 4.52 4.82 9.86
CA GLU A 170 4.18 3.91 8.77
C GLU A 170 4.87 4.33 7.46
N LEU A 171 4.75 5.60 7.06
CA LEU A 171 5.40 6.12 5.85
C LEU A 171 6.94 6.12 5.94
N GLN A 172 7.51 6.27 7.14
CA GLN A 172 8.94 6.09 7.30
C GLN A 172 9.33 4.60 7.20
N ALA A 173 8.51 3.69 7.73
CA ALA A 173 8.75 2.25 7.60
C ALA A 173 8.71 1.82 6.12
N ASP A 174 7.75 2.33 5.33
CA ASP A 174 7.70 2.14 3.87
C ASP A 174 8.99 2.63 3.19
N CYS A 175 9.45 3.84 3.54
CA CYS A 175 10.72 4.36 2.99
C CYS A 175 11.91 3.48 3.35
N MET A 176 12.02 3.04 4.60
CA MET A 176 13.11 2.18 5.06
C MET A 176 13.06 0.80 4.40
N ALA A 177 11.87 0.25 4.17
CA ALA A 177 11.66 -0.98 3.43
C ALA A 177 12.17 -0.85 1.99
N GLY A 178 11.76 0.23 1.31
CA GLY A 178 12.27 0.56 -0.03
C GLY A 178 13.78 0.70 -0.06
N ALA A 179 14.37 1.45 0.87
CA ALA A 179 15.82 1.63 0.97
C ALA A 179 16.57 0.31 1.13
N PHE A 180 16.10 -0.59 2.01
CA PHE A 180 16.66 -1.93 2.17
C PHE A 180 16.60 -2.72 0.87
N LEU A 181 15.44 -2.83 0.23
CA LEU A 181 15.29 -3.62 -1.00
C LEU A 181 16.11 -3.02 -2.15
N GLY A 182 16.04 -1.70 -2.35
CA GLY A 182 16.80 -1.02 -3.39
C GLY A 182 18.31 -1.10 -3.20
N ASP A 183 18.80 -1.01 -1.96
CA ASP A 183 20.22 -1.20 -1.67
C ASP A 183 20.66 -2.66 -1.87
N SER A 184 19.81 -3.63 -1.53
CA SER A 184 20.07 -5.05 -1.75
C SER A 184 20.18 -5.38 -3.24
N VAL A 185 19.33 -4.77 -4.06
CA VAL A 185 19.40 -4.87 -5.53
C VAL A 185 20.68 -4.23 -6.06
N ARG A 186 21.00 -3.01 -5.64
CA ARG A 186 22.25 -2.33 -6.04
C ARG A 186 23.50 -3.09 -5.63
N ALA A 187 23.47 -3.77 -4.48
CA ALA A 187 24.57 -4.58 -3.97
C ALA A 187 24.66 -5.96 -4.65
N GLY A 188 23.64 -6.36 -5.43
CA GLY A 188 23.57 -7.68 -6.07
C GLY A 188 23.30 -8.83 -5.09
N THR A 189 22.77 -8.54 -3.90
CA THR A 189 22.36 -9.56 -2.91
C THR A 189 20.89 -9.96 -3.05
N LEU A 190 20.10 -9.15 -3.76
CA LEU A 190 18.77 -9.44 -4.24
C LEU A 190 18.76 -9.19 -5.74
N THR A 191 18.17 -10.09 -6.52
CA THR A 191 17.90 -9.89 -7.94
C THR A 191 16.40 -9.77 -8.09
N LEU A 192 15.94 -8.74 -8.82
CA LEU A 192 14.53 -8.64 -9.17
C LEU A 192 14.28 -9.27 -10.53
N GLU A 193 13.13 -9.91 -10.66
CA GLU A 193 12.61 -10.47 -11.90
C GLU A 193 11.76 -9.43 -12.68
N GLU A 194 11.20 -9.83 -13.82
CA GLU A 194 10.44 -8.93 -14.67
C GLU A 194 9.00 -8.83 -14.16
N GLY A 195 8.77 -7.93 -13.21
CA GLY A 195 7.46 -7.69 -12.63
C GLY A 195 7.53 -7.24 -11.19
N ASP A 196 8.59 -7.59 -10.46
CA ASP A 196 8.70 -7.36 -9.02
C ASP A 196 8.50 -5.89 -8.59
N LEU A 197 8.93 -4.93 -9.41
CA LEU A 197 8.72 -3.51 -9.11
C LEU A 197 7.25 -3.13 -9.20
N GLU A 198 6.54 -3.67 -10.19
CA GLU A 198 5.09 -3.55 -10.30
C GLU A 198 4.39 -4.28 -9.15
N GLU A 199 4.88 -5.44 -8.72
CA GLU A 199 4.33 -6.20 -7.59
C GLU A 199 4.49 -5.47 -6.26
N PHE A 200 5.65 -4.83 -6.00
CA PHE A 200 5.80 -3.96 -4.84
C PHE A 200 4.76 -2.84 -4.86
N ASN A 201 4.56 -2.21 -6.02
CA ASN A 201 3.57 -1.14 -6.17
C ASN A 201 2.14 -1.67 -5.97
N GLU A 202 1.75 -2.77 -6.63
CA GLU A 202 0.43 -3.41 -6.47
C GLU A 202 0.18 -3.82 -5.01
N GLY A 203 1.20 -4.34 -4.33
CA GLY A 203 1.22 -4.62 -2.89
C GLY A 203 0.93 -3.39 -2.03
N LEU A 204 1.70 -2.32 -2.22
CA LEU A 204 1.52 -1.04 -1.51
C LEU A 204 0.12 -0.44 -1.75
N LEU A 205 -0.41 -0.58 -2.96
CA LEU A 205 -1.76 -0.14 -3.27
C LEU A 205 -2.83 -0.98 -2.53
N ALA A 206 -2.61 -2.28 -2.37
CA ALA A 206 -3.53 -3.20 -1.71
C ALA A 206 -3.58 -3.01 -0.18
N VAL A 207 -2.52 -2.48 0.44
CA VAL A 207 -2.41 -2.29 1.89
C VAL A 207 -2.55 -0.82 2.34
N GLY A 208 -2.82 0.10 1.43
CA GLY A 208 -3.05 1.51 1.76
C GLY A 208 -4.45 1.77 2.34
N ASP A 209 -4.56 2.84 3.14
CA ASP A 209 -5.84 3.28 3.68
C ASP A 209 -6.74 3.86 2.58
N ASP A 210 -8.06 3.76 2.76
CA ASP A 210 -9.00 4.53 1.93
C ASP A 210 -8.65 6.04 1.99
N PRO A 211 -8.70 6.79 0.87
CA PRO A 211 -8.36 8.21 0.85
C PRO A 211 -9.18 9.09 1.82
N SER A 212 -10.32 8.60 2.32
CA SER A 212 -11.12 9.26 3.34
C SER A 212 -10.66 9.03 4.78
N GLN A 213 -9.72 8.10 5.02
CA GLN A 213 -9.14 7.86 6.33
C GLN A 213 -8.43 9.13 6.84
N PRO A 214 -8.80 9.68 8.01
CA PRO A 214 -8.20 10.91 8.50
C PRO A 214 -6.72 10.73 8.80
N TRP A 215 -5.87 11.59 8.26
CA TRP A 215 -4.41 11.52 8.42
C TRP A 215 -3.92 11.42 9.88
N PHE A 216 -4.59 12.11 10.81
CA PHE A 216 -4.21 12.14 12.23
C PHE A 216 -4.90 11.07 13.08
N ALA A 217 -5.69 10.18 12.48
CA ALA A 217 -6.33 9.11 13.23
C ALA A 217 -5.27 8.09 13.69
N GLU A 218 -5.46 7.57 14.90
CA GLU A 218 -4.68 6.44 15.38
C GLU A 218 -4.95 5.23 14.48
N GLY A 219 -3.88 4.55 14.06
CA GLY A 219 -3.96 3.42 13.14
C GLY A 219 -4.05 3.79 11.66
N SER A 220 -3.85 5.06 11.31
CA SER A 220 -3.64 5.45 9.91
C SER A 220 -2.26 5.01 9.44
N HIS A 221 -2.22 4.34 8.29
CA HIS A 221 -1.05 3.88 7.54
C HIS A 221 -0.65 4.86 6.44
N GLY A 222 -1.62 5.56 5.86
CA GLY A 222 -1.43 6.44 4.70
C GLY A 222 -2.12 5.91 3.45
N THR A 223 -2.39 6.80 2.50
CA THR A 223 -3.04 6.40 1.24
C THR A 223 -2.09 5.52 0.41
N PRO A 224 -2.63 4.66 -0.46
CA PRO A 224 -1.85 3.91 -1.45
C PRO A 224 -0.72 4.71 -2.11
N GLU A 225 -1.01 5.93 -2.56
CA GLU A 225 -0.04 6.80 -3.25
C GLU A 225 1.05 7.30 -2.30
N GLN A 226 0.70 7.65 -1.06
CA GLN A 226 1.69 8.10 -0.07
C GLN A 226 2.66 6.98 0.27
N ARG A 227 2.12 5.78 0.52
CA ARG A 227 2.92 4.59 0.82
C ARG A 227 3.87 4.25 -0.32
N ALA A 228 3.35 4.21 -1.56
CA ALA A 228 4.14 3.97 -2.76
C ALA A 228 5.23 5.04 -2.97
N GLU A 229 4.89 6.33 -2.82
CA GLU A 229 5.86 7.42 -2.95
C GLU A 229 7.02 7.26 -1.95
N HIS A 230 6.70 6.97 -0.69
CA HIS A 230 7.70 6.81 0.36
C HIS A 230 8.58 5.59 0.12
N PHE A 231 7.99 4.45 -0.23
CA PHE A 231 8.72 3.25 -0.59
C PHE A 231 9.70 3.49 -1.75
N PHE A 232 9.21 3.99 -2.90
CA PHE A 232 10.06 4.18 -4.07
C PHE A 232 11.12 5.28 -3.87
N ARG A 233 10.82 6.30 -3.06
CA ARG A 233 11.83 7.28 -2.64
C ARG A 233 13.00 6.62 -1.92
N GLY A 234 12.72 5.73 -0.96
CA GLY A 234 13.75 4.96 -0.27
C GLY A 234 14.47 4.01 -1.22
N TYR A 235 13.72 3.28 -2.05
CA TYR A 235 14.25 2.37 -3.05
C TYR A 235 15.28 3.04 -3.95
N GLU A 236 15.00 4.23 -4.48
CA GLU A 236 15.89 4.97 -5.36
C GLU A 236 17.06 5.66 -4.64
N ARG A 237 16.83 6.17 -3.42
CA ARG A 237 17.74 7.13 -2.76
C ARG A 237 18.36 6.61 -1.46
N SER A 238 18.16 5.34 -1.14
CA SER A 238 18.64 4.69 0.08
C SER A 238 18.12 5.40 1.35
N LEU A 239 18.69 5.05 2.51
CA LEU A 239 18.27 5.51 3.84
C LEU A 239 18.36 7.02 4.04
N SER A 240 19.19 7.71 3.25
CA SER A 240 19.33 9.17 3.32
C SER A 240 18.02 9.93 3.03
N ALA A 241 17.07 9.29 2.35
CA ALA A 241 15.78 9.89 2.02
C ALA A 241 14.66 9.57 3.03
N CYS A 242 14.95 8.82 4.10
CA CYS A 242 13.97 8.33 5.08
C CYS A 242 14.04 9.08 6.43
N ASP A 243 14.53 10.31 6.41
CA ASP A 243 14.59 11.19 7.60
C ASP A 243 15.31 10.55 8.81
N LEU A 244 16.38 9.80 8.56
CA LEU A 244 17.23 9.14 9.57
C LEU A 244 18.35 10.06 10.10
N GLY A 245 18.16 11.39 10.03
CA GLY A 245 19.14 12.43 10.35
C GLY A 245 18.83 13.24 11.59
#